data_AF-A0A2H3T0J9-F1
#
_entry.id   AF-A0A2H3T0J9-F1
#
_cell.length_a   1.000
_cell.length_b   1.000
_cell.length_c   1.000
_cell.angle_alpha   90.00
_cell.angle_beta   90.00
_cell.angle_gamma   90.00
#
_symmetry.space_group_name_H-M   'P 1'
#
loop_
_entity.id
_entity.type
_entity.pdbx_description
1 polymer ?
#
loop_
_entity_poly.entity_id
_entity_poly.type
_entity_poly.pdbx_seq_one_letter_code
_entity_poly.pdbx_strand_id
1 'polypeptide(L)'
;MTSTSASPTAWATINPSKPTVIGLYGLPATGKSTVLEGLRNKLGETEFAFFEGSDVISYLVPGDLKAFQKFEDPEKKKWRAEAITHIKNEAAASGKIAVVTGHFMFWSKEDSAPYAVYTPEDLETFTQIIYLNPNALVLLFQVMNDMKKNRFDMTGLSAENWHFRELAPAGSNLAQVKKRLDEIIALHNSKELQTFLVFDGDRTLSAEDGGRLLVDQLEQNGTGLKDSAMRGFFKKCDDDMFEFRCDNASAFVPLYPEFISLLRCVEEQKHIGVVVVTCGVGRLWTKILEHHGLSDSVKVIGGGRFSDGYFVTPGVKAAVVSHLRDVHDLNVWAFGDSPLDIPMLWEEKKRSTIMDAALATAIQDGHLRARQVLLPSTSSPRLDNNSLPVVSFDDGDFVKSIVDPRPERRPLKKYDATNKAASNILMSPMRSAAVSGPMLRAAHANVGRYLATEYVSKLIGLEEYTISHLQGHQTTGHRLRNEAKTSIVALMRGGEPMAFGISDVFPQAMFVHASSADDVKKHHVQGQSNVILVGSVINSGKSVIELIKRVVCLEPNISITVVAGVVQTEAIAEGHLFAKVMRRHGDELITLRISENKFTGTKTTDTGNRLFNTTRLA
;
A
#
# COMPACT_ATOMS: atom_id res chain seq x y z
N MET A 1 10.44 -46.37 57.61
CA MET A 1 9.16 -47.09 57.44
C MET A 1 8.08 -46.03 57.40
N THR A 2 7.26 -45.77 56.39
CA THR A 2 6.91 -46.43 55.12
C THR A 2 6.11 -45.39 54.32
N SER A 3 6.23 -45.42 53.00
CA SER A 3 5.51 -44.61 52.00
C SER A 3 4.00 -44.87 51.95
N THR A 4 3.21 -43.87 51.52
CA THR A 4 2.09 -43.97 50.54
C THR A 4 1.46 -42.57 50.33
N SER A 5 1.68 -41.93 49.18
CA SER A 5 0.83 -41.91 47.97
C SER A 5 -0.27 -40.85 48.02
N ALA A 6 -0.03 -39.73 47.34
CA ALA A 6 -1.05 -38.75 46.98
C ALA A 6 -1.86 -39.28 45.78
N SER A 7 -3.18 -39.12 45.83
CA SER A 7 -4.08 -39.23 44.67
C SER A 7 -5.07 -38.07 44.72
N PRO A 8 -5.23 -37.30 43.64
CA PRO A 8 -6.15 -36.17 43.56
C PRO A 8 -7.49 -36.64 43.00
N THR A 9 -8.62 -36.13 43.51
CA THR A 9 -9.86 -35.92 42.72
C THR A 9 -10.98 -35.30 43.58
N ALA A 10 -11.34 -34.07 43.24
CA ALA A 10 -12.73 -33.60 43.29
C ALA A 10 -12.89 -32.52 42.23
N TRP A 11 -13.52 -32.92 41.13
CA TRP A 11 -13.65 -32.21 39.87
C TRP A 11 -14.48 -30.94 40.01
N ALA A 12 -13.89 -29.82 39.58
CA ALA A 12 -14.65 -28.64 39.20
C ALA A 12 -15.52 -28.98 37.98
N THR A 13 -16.81 -28.69 38.09
CA THR A 13 -17.80 -28.70 37.02
C THR A 13 -17.29 -27.99 35.76
N ILE A 14 -17.10 -28.76 34.68
CA ILE A 14 -16.76 -28.27 33.34
C ILE A 14 -18.00 -27.61 32.75
N ASN A 15 -17.94 -26.30 32.51
CA ASN A 15 -18.87 -25.61 31.61
C ASN A 15 -18.71 -26.22 30.20
N PRO A 16 -19.78 -26.67 29.52
CA PRO A 16 -19.65 -27.18 28.16
C PRO A 16 -19.33 -26.01 27.23
N SER A 17 -18.11 -25.96 26.72
CA SER A 17 -17.72 -25.07 25.63
C SER A 17 -18.64 -25.30 24.43
N LYS A 18 -19.12 -24.23 23.78
CA LYS A 18 -19.92 -24.27 22.55
C LYS A 18 -19.33 -25.29 21.55
N PRO A 19 -20.13 -26.20 20.95
CA PRO A 19 -19.62 -27.18 20.00
C PRO A 19 -19.00 -26.49 18.78
N THR A 20 -17.93 -27.06 18.22
CA THR A 20 -17.27 -26.52 17.02
C THR A 20 -18.02 -26.98 15.78
N VAL A 21 -18.54 -26.03 15.01
CA VAL A 21 -19.27 -26.29 13.77
C VAL A 21 -18.71 -25.41 12.65
N ILE A 22 -18.19 -26.06 11.60
CA ILE A 22 -17.55 -25.43 10.44
C ILE A 22 -18.51 -25.48 9.25
N GLY A 23 -18.93 -24.32 8.75
CA GLY A 23 -19.76 -24.22 7.55
C GLY A 23 -18.91 -24.18 6.27
N LEU A 24 -19.15 -25.11 5.35
CA LEU A 24 -18.58 -25.13 4.00
C LEU A 24 -19.55 -24.49 3.01
N TYR A 25 -19.31 -23.24 2.66
CA TYR A 25 -20.21 -22.39 1.89
C TYR A 25 -19.73 -22.19 0.45
N GLY A 26 -20.65 -21.82 -0.44
CA GLY A 26 -20.35 -21.49 -1.83
C GLY A 26 -21.57 -21.58 -2.72
N LEU A 27 -21.50 -21.00 -3.92
CA LEU A 27 -22.56 -21.05 -4.92
C LEU A 27 -22.95 -22.50 -5.28
N PRO A 28 -24.16 -22.74 -5.82
CA PRO A 28 -24.48 -24.03 -6.43
C PRO A 28 -23.38 -24.48 -7.40
N ALA A 29 -23.10 -25.78 -7.44
CA ALA A 29 -22.05 -26.41 -8.25
C ALA A 29 -20.58 -26.10 -7.89
N THR A 30 -20.25 -25.35 -6.82
CA THR A 30 -18.83 -25.09 -6.42
C THR A 30 -18.05 -26.31 -5.90
N GLY A 31 -18.61 -27.52 -5.96
CA GLY A 31 -17.94 -28.74 -5.48
C GLY A 31 -17.96 -28.94 -3.96
N LYS A 32 -18.86 -28.28 -3.21
CA LYS A 32 -19.00 -28.45 -1.76
C LYS A 32 -19.06 -29.90 -1.30
N SER A 33 -19.97 -30.70 -1.87
CA SER A 33 -20.09 -32.12 -1.52
C SER A 33 -18.83 -32.93 -1.85
N THR A 34 -18.13 -32.59 -2.95
CA THR A 34 -16.84 -33.21 -3.31
C THR A 34 -15.76 -32.88 -2.27
N VAL A 35 -15.70 -31.63 -1.81
CA VAL A 35 -14.76 -31.21 -0.76
C VAL A 35 -15.13 -31.85 0.58
N LEU A 36 -16.42 -31.91 0.92
CA LEU A 36 -16.90 -32.58 2.14
C LEU A 36 -16.48 -34.05 2.16
N GLU A 37 -16.66 -34.78 1.05
CA GLU A 37 -16.28 -36.18 0.93
C GLU A 37 -14.75 -36.38 0.92
N GLY A 38 -14.02 -35.46 0.29
CA GLY A 38 -12.56 -35.45 0.35
C GLY A 38 -12.03 -35.23 1.77
N LEU A 39 -12.69 -34.38 2.57
CA LEU A 39 -12.37 -34.17 3.97
C LEU A 39 -12.73 -35.40 4.82
N ARG A 40 -13.90 -36.00 4.60
CA ARG A 40 -14.33 -37.25 5.26
C ARG A 40 -13.28 -38.34 5.09
N ASN A 41 -12.81 -38.55 3.87
CA ASN A 41 -11.80 -39.57 3.56
C ASN A 41 -10.42 -39.30 4.17
N LYS A 42 -10.02 -38.03 4.32
CA LYS A 42 -8.68 -37.66 4.82
C LYS A 42 -8.61 -37.54 6.34
N LEU A 43 -9.65 -37.01 6.96
CA LEU A 43 -9.68 -36.71 8.39
C LEU A 43 -10.32 -37.85 9.21
N GLY A 44 -11.11 -38.71 8.56
CA GLY A 44 -11.85 -39.77 9.22
C GLY A 44 -12.96 -39.25 10.14
N GLU A 45 -13.68 -40.15 10.80
CA GLU A 45 -14.87 -39.81 11.60
C GLU A 45 -14.64 -40.01 13.11
N THR A 46 -13.39 -40.07 13.56
CA THR A 46 -13.06 -40.17 14.99
C THR A 46 -13.32 -38.84 15.70
N GLU A 47 -12.79 -37.74 15.16
CA GLU A 47 -12.89 -36.39 15.73
C GLU A 47 -13.88 -35.50 14.98
N PHE A 48 -14.29 -35.88 13.77
CA PHE A 48 -15.14 -35.08 12.89
C PHE A 48 -16.46 -35.78 12.57
N ALA A 49 -17.51 -34.98 12.37
CA ALA A 49 -18.80 -35.42 11.84
C ALA A 49 -19.14 -34.58 10.60
N PHE A 50 -19.50 -35.23 9.49
CA PHE A 50 -19.68 -34.58 8.20
C PHE A 50 -21.13 -34.63 7.76
N PHE A 51 -21.73 -33.45 7.56
CA PHE A 51 -23.14 -33.27 7.24
C PHE A 51 -23.32 -32.60 5.88
N GLU A 52 -24.09 -33.23 5.00
CA GLU A 52 -24.60 -32.57 3.81
C GLU A 52 -25.91 -31.86 4.20
N GLY A 53 -25.95 -30.52 4.14
CA GLY A 53 -27.08 -29.75 4.66
C GLY A 53 -28.42 -30.10 3.99
N SER A 54 -28.41 -30.47 2.71
CA SER A 54 -29.63 -30.94 2.02
C SER A 54 -30.18 -32.25 2.57
N ASP A 55 -29.30 -33.12 3.07
CA ASP A 55 -29.68 -34.45 3.54
C ASP A 55 -30.28 -34.35 4.95
N VAL A 56 -29.74 -33.46 5.78
CA VAL A 56 -30.31 -33.12 7.09
C VAL A 56 -31.69 -32.49 6.93
N ILE A 57 -31.87 -31.57 5.97
CA ILE A 57 -33.20 -31.01 5.66
C ILE A 57 -34.15 -32.13 5.19
N SER A 58 -33.68 -33.01 4.30
CA SER A 58 -34.49 -34.13 3.79
C SER A 58 -34.91 -35.11 4.88
N TYR A 59 -34.10 -35.27 5.92
CA TYR A 59 -34.39 -36.11 7.07
C TYR A 59 -35.45 -35.49 8.00
N LEU A 60 -35.40 -34.16 8.21
CA LEU A 60 -36.29 -33.46 9.13
C LEU A 60 -37.66 -33.11 8.53
N VAL A 61 -37.73 -32.83 7.22
CA VAL A 61 -38.96 -32.38 6.56
C VAL A 61 -39.88 -33.55 6.21
N PRO A 62 -41.15 -33.57 6.68
CA PRO A 62 -42.13 -34.55 6.24
C PRO A 62 -42.38 -34.43 4.73
N GLY A 63 -42.11 -35.51 3.99
CA GLY A 63 -42.19 -35.51 2.52
C GLY A 63 -40.88 -35.11 1.82
N ASP A 64 -39.76 -35.15 2.54
CA ASP A 64 -38.38 -35.06 2.03
C ASP A 64 -38.02 -33.71 1.36
N LEU A 65 -36.85 -33.65 0.75
CA LEU A 65 -36.35 -32.45 0.07
C LEU A 65 -37.30 -31.93 -1.03
N LYS A 66 -38.11 -32.79 -1.66
CA LYS A 66 -39.09 -32.40 -2.68
C LYS A 66 -40.27 -31.64 -2.07
N ALA A 67 -40.71 -31.98 -0.86
CA ALA A 67 -41.69 -31.18 -0.13
C ALA A 67 -41.09 -29.83 0.27
N PHE A 68 -39.86 -29.84 0.80
CA PHE A 68 -39.14 -28.62 1.17
C PHE A 68 -39.02 -27.61 0.01
N GLN A 69 -38.73 -28.09 -1.20
CA GLN A 69 -38.60 -27.22 -2.38
C GLN A 69 -39.91 -26.49 -2.74
N LYS A 70 -41.06 -27.04 -2.39
CA LYS A 70 -42.39 -26.48 -2.67
C LYS A 70 -42.89 -25.48 -1.62
N PHE A 71 -42.24 -25.38 -0.47
CA PHE A 71 -42.62 -24.43 0.57
C PHE A 71 -42.31 -22.98 0.17
N GLU A 72 -43.04 -22.04 0.76
CA GLU A 72 -42.74 -20.61 0.67
C GLU A 72 -41.49 -20.25 1.48
N ASP A 73 -40.85 -19.12 1.14
CA ASP A 73 -39.58 -18.72 1.75
C ASP A 73 -39.55 -18.63 3.29
N PRO A 74 -40.61 -18.15 3.99
CA PRO A 74 -40.66 -18.14 5.44
C PRO A 74 -40.58 -19.56 6.05
N GLU A 75 -41.27 -20.53 5.45
CA GLU A 75 -41.24 -21.93 5.89
C GLU A 75 -39.90 -22.59 5.55
N LYS A 76 -39.32 -22.29 4.39
CA LYS A 76 -37.98 -22.74 4.02
C LYS A 76 -36.92 -22.25 5.02
N LYS A 77 -37.02 -21.00 5.47
CA LYS A 77 -36.11 -20.45 6.49
C LYS A 77 -36.25 -21.18 7.83
N LYS A 78 -37.48 -21.48 8.26
CA LYS A 78 -37.74 -22.24 9.49
C LYS A 78 -37.06 -23.62 9.46
N TRP A 79 -37.25 -24.38 8.38
CA TRP A 79 -36.65 -25.72 8.25
C TRP A 79 -35.12 -25.69 8.11
N ARG A 80 -34.55 -24.64 7.51
CA ARG A 80 -33.08 -24.44 7.49
C ARG A 80 -32.54 -24.20 8.91
N ALA A 81 -33.19 -23.34 9.69
CA ALA A 81 -32.84 -23.08 11.08
C ALA A 81 -32.92 -24.35 11.95
N GLU A 82 -33.97 -25.15 11.76
CA GLU A 82 -34.13 -26.43 12.45
C GLU A 82 -33.04 -27.45 12.08
N ALA A 83 -32.64 -27.52 10.81
CA ALA A 83 -31.54 -28.37 10.36
C ALA A 83 -30.19 -27.99 10.99
N ILE A 84 -29.89 -26.69 11.06
CA ILE A 84 -28.65 -26.22 11.70
C ILE A 84 -28.68 -26.46 13.21
N THR A 85 -29.84 -26.27 13.85
CA THR A 85 -30.04 -26.56 15.27
C THR A 85 -29.85 -28.06 15.56
N HIS A 86 -30.35 -28.93 14.69
CA HIS A 86 -30.14 -30.37 14.79
C HIS A 86 -28.65 -30.73 14.76
N ILE A 87 -27.90 -30.17 13.80
CA ILE A 87 -26.46 -30.40 13.68
C ILE A 87 -25.68 -29.86 14.88
N LYS A 88 -26.06 -28.68 15.41
CA LYS A 88 -25.48 -28.12 16.64
C LYS A 88 -25.61 -29.10 17.81
N ASN A 89 -26.79 -29.68 17.97
CA ASN A 89 -27.09 -30.62 19.05
C ASN A 89 -26.34 -31.94 18.87
N GLU A 90 -26.21 -32.42 17.64
CA GLU A 90 -25.44 -33.63 17.32
C GLU A 90 -23.94 -33.44 17.57
N ALA A 91 -23.38 -32.28 17.19
CA ALA A 91 -22.00 -31.91 17.49
C ALA A 91 -21.75 -31.83 19.01
N ALA A 92 -22.68 -31.24 19.76
CA ALA A 92 -22.61 -31.19 21.22
C ALA A 92 -22.69 -32.57 21.87
N ALA A 93 -23.60 -33.43 21.41
CA ALA A 93 -23.81 -34.76 21.97
C ALA A 93 -22.65 -35.73 21.66
N SER A 94 -22.09 -35.64 20.46
CA SER A 94 -20.98 -36.50 20.02
C SER A 94 -19.60 -36.01 20.49
N GLY A 95 -19.48 -34.74 20.87
CA GLY A 95 -18.20 -34.09 21.17
C GLY A 95 -17.29 -33.90 19.95
N LYS A 96 -17.79 -34.18 18.73
CA LYS A 96 -17.04 -34.08 17.47
C LYS A 96 -17.15 -32.69 16.86
N ILE A 97 -16.17 -32.34 16.03
CA ILE A 97 -16.21 -31.15 15.18
C ILE A 97 -17.12 -31.42 14.00
N ALA A 98 -18.22 -30.67 13.88
CA ALA A 98 -19.13 -30.81 12.76
C ALA A 98 -18.67 -29.99 11.55
N VAL A 99 -18.65 -30.58 10.36
CA VAL A 99 -18.41 -29.91 9.08
C VAL A 99 -19.66 -30.03 8.22
N VAL A 100 -20.23 -28.90 7.81
CA VAL A 100 -21.58 -28.84 7.21
C VAL A 100 -21.55 -28.15 5.86
N THR A 101 -22.14 -28.74 4.83
CA THR A 101 -22.38 -28.00 3.57
C THR A 101 -23.59 -27.09 3.69
N GLY A 102 -23.42 -25.83 3.29
CA GLY A 102 -24.51 -24.86 3.30
C GLY A 102 -24.49 -23.93 2.09
N HIS A 103 -25.57 -23.17 1.96
CA HIS A 103 -25.72 -22.17 0.92
C HIS A 103 -25.90 -20.80 1.57
N PHE A 104 -25.06 -19.85 1.15
CA PHE A 104 -25.19 -18.46 1.57
C PHE A 104 -26.30 -17.75 0.78
N MET A 105 -26.33 -17.98 -0.54
CA MET A 105 -27.26 -17.36 -1.49
C MET A 105 -27.67 -18.35 -2.59
N PHE A 106 -28.85 -18.13 -3.16
CA PHE A 106 -29.34 -18.78 -4.38
C PHE A 106 -29.74 -17.74 -5.42
N TRP A 107 -30.00 -18.18 -6.65
CA TRP A 107 -30.47 -17.33 -7.74
C TRP A 107 -31.95 -17.58 -8.03
N SER A 108 -32.76 -16.51 -8.04
CA SER A 108 -34.17 -16.57 -8.42
C SER A 108 -34.30 -16.53 -9.94
N LYS A 109 -35.04 -17.49 -10.53
CA LYS A 109 -35.34 -17.52 -11.96
C LYS A 109 -36.35 -16.43 -12.34
N GLU A 110 -37.33 -16.20 -11.47
CA GLU A 110 -38.40 -15.21 -11.68
C GLU A 110 -37.86 -13.78 -11.58
N ASP A 111 -36.98 -13.52 -10.61
CA ASP A 111 -36.45 -12.17 -10.34
C ASP A 111 -35.11 -11.87 -11.01
N SER A 112 -34.49 -12.87 -11.66
CA SER A 112 -33.15 -12.78 -12.23
C SER A 112 -32.12 -12.12 -11.29
N ALA A 113 -32.16 -12.48 -10.00
CA ALA A 113 -31.37 -11.86 -8.94
C ALA A 113 -30.97 -12.86 -7.85
N PRO A 114 -29.86 -12.61 -7.13
CA PRO A 114 -29.48 -13.44 -5.99
C PRO A 114 -30.34 -13.12 -4.75
N TYR A 115 -30.65 -14.12 -3.95
CA TYR A 115 -31.32 -13.98 -2.66
C TYR A 115 -30.59 -14.78 -1.57
N ALA A 116 -30.50 -14.20 -0.38
CA ALA A 116 -29.84 -14.82 0.77
C ALA A 116 -30.70 -15.95 1.36
N VAL A 117 -30.06 -17.06 1.68
CA VAL A 117 -30.72 -18.25 2.25
C VAL A 117 -30.15 -18.70 3.59
N TYR A 118 -29.08 -18.07 4.07
CA TYR A 118 -28.62 -18.26 5.44
C TYR A 118 -29.65 -17.70 6.44
N THR A 119 -29.67 -18.29 7.62
CA THR A 119 -30.53 -18.01 8.76
C THR A 119 -29.71 -17.42 9.91
N PRO A 120 -30.32 -16.67 10.85
CA PRO A 120 -29.64 -16.23 12.07
C PRO A 120 -28.97 -17.38 12.84
N GLU A 121 -29.58 -18.56 12.83
CA GLU A 121 -29.10 -19.77 13.47
C GLU A 121 -27.78 -20.26 12.87
N ASP A 122 -27.53 -20.04 11.57
CA ASP A 122 -26.23 -20.29 10.94
C ASP A 122 -25.12 -19.44 11.58
N LEU A 123 -25.39 -18.15 11.79
CA LEU A 123 -24.43 -17.21 12.37
C LEU A 123 -24.18 -17.49 13.85
N GLU A 124 -25.20 -17.93 14.58
CA GLU A 124 -25.08 -18.28 15.99
C GLU A 124 -24.39 -19.64 16.16
N THR A 125 -24.56 -20.59 15.24
CA THR A 125 -24.06 -21.95 15.38
C THR A 125 -22.63 -22.09 14.88
N PHE A 126 -22.31 -21.55 13.71
CA PHE A 126 -20.98 -21.73 13.13
C PHE A 126 -19.90 -21.02 13.92
N THR A 127 -18.85 -21.77 14.24
CA THR A 127 -17.62 -21.23 14.79
C THR A 127 -16.70 -20.72 13.69
N GLN A 128 -16.79 -21.30 12.49
CA GLN A 128 -16.00 -20.93 11.32
C GLN A 128 -16.79 -21.14 10.03
N ILE A 129 -16.52 -20.34 9.00
CA ILE A 129 -17.07 -20.51 7.65
C ILE A 129 -15.93 -20.55 6.64
N ILE A 130 -15.87 -21.62 5.85
CA ILE A 130 -14.97 -21.79 4.72
C ILE A 130 -15.78 -21.59 3.44
N TYR A 131 -15.48 -20.54 2.68
CA TYR A 131 -16.20 -20.24 1.44
C TYR A 131 -15.42 -20.72 0.21
N LEU A 132 -16.00 -21.64 -0.56
CA LEU A 132 -15.46 -22.13 -1.82
C LEU A 132 -15.75 -21.14 -2.96
N ASN A 133 -14.69 -20.55 -3.48
CA ASN A 133 -14.74 -19.58 -4.59
C ASN A 133 -13.91 -20.06 -5.80
N PRO A 134 -14.36 -21.09 -6.54
CA PRO A 134 -13.68 -21.53 -7.75
C PRO A 134 -13.79 -20.47 -8.86
N ASN A 135 -12.88 -20.53 -9.83
CA ASN A 135 -12.92 -19.68 -11.01
C ASN A 135 -14.26 -19.84 -11.76
N ALA A 136 -14.83 -18.75 -12.26
CA ALA A 136 -16.12 -18.75 -12.96
C ALA A 136 -16.18 -19.73 -14.15
N LEU A 137 -15.10 -19.93 -14.88
CA LEU A 137 -15.03 -20.93 -15.97
C LEU A 137 -15.14 -22.37 -15.45
N VAL A 138 -14.56 -22.64 -14.28
CA VAL A 138 -14.68 -23.94 -13.62
C VAL A 138 -16.10 -24.14 -13.11
N LEU A 139 -16.72 -23.09 -12.58
CA LEU A 139 -18.12 -23.12 -12.14
C LEU A 139 -19.07 -23.38 -13.32
N LEU A 140 -18.90 -22.66 -14.43
CA LEU A 140 -19.67 -22.85 -15.67
C LEU A 140 -19.49 -24.27 -16.22
N PHE A 141 -18.24 -24.74 -16.30
CA PHE A 141 -17.95 -26.12 -16.73
C PHE A 141 -18.59 -27.16 -15.81
N GLN A 142 -18.59 -26.93 -14.49
CA GLN A 142 -19.23 -27.82 -13.51
C GLN A 142 -20.76 -27.79 -13.63
N VAL A 143 -21.37 -26.63 -13.84
CA VAL A 143 -22.82 -26.50 -14.08
C VAL A 143 -23.24 -27.19 -15.37
N MET A 144 -22.48 -27.02 -16.46
CA MET A 144 -22.77 -27.62 -17.77
C MET A 144 -22.66 -29.15 -17.75
N ASN A 145 -21.80 -29.71 -16.89
CA ASN A 145 -21.56 -31.15 -16.81
C ASN A 145 -22.31 -31.84 -15.65
N ASP A 146 -23.07 -31.12 -14.82
CA ASP A 146 -23.88 -31.69 -13.74
C ASP A 146 -25.18 -32.29 -14.29
N MET A 147 -25.08 -33.49 -14.86
CA MET A 147 -26.21 -34.25 -15.44
C MET A 147 -27.24 -34.73 -14.41
N LYS A 148 -26.96 -34.63 -13.09
CA LYS A 148 -27.82 -35.18 -12.01
C LYS A 148 -28.82 -34.17 -11.45
N LYS A 149 -28.54 -32.87 -11.54
CA LYS A 149 -29.39 -31.81 -11.00
C LYS A 149 -29.62 -30.78 -12.11
N ASN A 150 -30.84 -30.73 -12.65
CA ASN A 150 -31.23 -29.85 -13.75
C ASN A 150 -31.27 -28.38 -13.27
N ARG A 151 -30.10 -27.75 -13.12
CA ARG A 151 -29.94 -26.52 -12.34
C ARG A 151 -30.18 -25.23 -13.13
N PHE A 152 -30.21 -25.25 -14.47
CA PHE A 152 -30.47 -24.06 -15.30
C PHE A 152 -31.16 -24.43 -16.63
N ASP A 153 -32.11 -23.60 -17.05
CA ASP A 153 -32.61 -23.56 -18.43
C ASP A 153 -31.94 -22.35 -19.09
N MET A 154 -31.15 -22.58 -20.14
CA MET A 154 -30.29 -21.57 -20.78
C MET A 154 -31.03 -20.74 -21.85
N THR A 155 -32.35 -20.91 -21.99
CA THR A 155 -33.12 -20.38 -23.13
C THR A 155 -33.40 -18.86 -23.10
N GLY A 156 -32.84 -18.10 -22.15
CA GLY A 156 -32.98 -16.63 -22.10
C GLY A 156 -31.74 -15.86 -21.63
N LEU A 157 -30.59 -16.52 -21.50
CA LEU A 157 -29.37 -15.95 -20.93
C LEU A 157 -28.29 -15.87 -22.02
N SER A 158 -28.06 -14.69 -22.61
CA SER A 158 -26.87 -14.49 -23.43
C SER A 158 -25.62 -14.59 -22.54
N ALA A 159 -24.55 -15.19 -23.05
CA ALA A 159 -23.28 -15.34 -22.34
C ALA A 159 -22.69 -13.99 -21.86
N GLU A 160 -23.15 -12.87 -22.42
CA GLU A 160 -22.82 -11.50 -22.03
C GLU A 160 -23.39 -11.11 -20.66
N ASN A 161 -24.57 -11.65 -20.28
CA ASN A 161 -25.19 -11.37 -18.98
C ASN A 161 -24.45 -12.03 -17.81
N TRP A 162 -23.79 -13.17 -18.05
CA TRP A 162 -22.89 -13.78 -17.07
C TRP A 162 -21.53 -13.06 -17.00
N HIS A 163 -21.05 -12.52 -18.13
CA HIS A 163 -19.78 -11.77 -18.18
C HIS A 163 -19.82 -10.49 -17.33
N PHE A 164 -21.01 -9.92 -17.11
CA PHE A 164 -21.18 -8.65 -16.40
C PHE A 164 -21.62 -8.79 -14.93
N ARG A 165 -22.16 -9.94 -14.49
CA ARG A 165 -23.01 -9.96 -13.28
C ARG A 165 -22.55 -10.77 -12.08
N GLU A 166 -21.35 -11.36 -12.08
CA GLU A 166 -20.84 -12.01 -10.86
C GLU A 166 -19.34 -11.84 -10.64
N LEU A 167 -18.87 -10.59 -10.58
CA LEU A 167 -17.46 -10.22 -10.44
C LEU A 167 -16.73 -10.38 -11.78
N ALA A 168 -16.49 -9.24 -12.44
CA ALA A 168 -15.30 -9.12 -13.28
C ALA A 168 -14.15 -9.80 -12.49
N PRO A 169 -13.40 -10.79 -13.05
CA PRO A 169 -12.28 -11.39 -12.34
C PRO A 169 -11.47 -10.22 -11.77
N ALA A 170 -11.01 -10.27 -10.51
CA ALA A 170 -10.49 -9.07 -9.83
C ALA A 170 -9.54 -8.20 -10.69
N GLY A 171 -8.82 -8.81 -11.65
CA GLY A 171 -8.09 -8.14 -12.72
C GLY A 171 -8.90 -7.24 -13.68
N SER A 172 -10.10 -7.62 -14.13
CA SER A 172 -10.97 -6.82 -15.00
C SER A 172 -11.63 -5.63 -14.27
N ASN A 173 -12.11 -5.79 -13.02
CA ASN A 173 -12.59 -4.64 -12.23
C ASN A 173 -11.44 -3.65 -11.97
N LEU A 174 -10.27 -4.18 -11.61
CA LEU A 174 -9.10 -3.36 -11.37
C LEU A 174 -8.59 -2.68 -12.63
N ALA A 175 -8.62 -3.36 -13.79
CA ALA A 175 -8.23 -2.78 -15.07
C ALA A 175 -9.13 -1.60 -15.46
N GLN A 176 -10.44 -1.69 -15.21
CA GLN A 176 -11.36 -0.58 -15.49
C GLN A 176 -11.11 0.62 -14.57
N VAL A 177 -10.90 0.39 -13.27
CA VAL A 177 -10.56 1.48 -12.34
C VAL A 177 -9.23 2.13 -12.71
N LYS A 178 -8.22 1.33 -13.04
CA LYS A 178 -6.91 1.84 -13.50
C LYS A 178 -7.04 2.63 -14.80
N LYS A 179 -7.82 2.13 -15.76
CA LYS A 179 -8.12 2.86 -17.00
C LYS A 179 -8.79 4.20 -16.70
N ARG A 180 -9.78 4.23 -15.81
CA ARG A 180 -10.46 5.47 -15.41
C ARG A 180 -9.51 6.46 -14.73
N LEU A 181 -8.60 5.95 -13.90
CA LEU A 181 -7.57 6.74 -13.26
C LEU A 181 -6.58 7.31 -14.29
N ASP A 182 -6.16 6.51 -15.27
CA ASP A 182 -5.28 6.95 -16.36
C ASP A 182 -5.96 8.04 -17.21
N GLU A 183 -7.28 7.96 -17.45
CA GLU A 183 -8.07 9.01 -18.10
C GLU A 183 -8.05 10.32 -17.28
N ILE A 184 -8.25 10.23 -15.95
CA ILE A 184 -8.20 11.40 -15.05
C ILE A 184 -6.81 12.06 -15.08
N ILE A 185 -5.74 11.25 -15.11
CA ILE A 185 -4.36 11.74 -15.19
C ILE A 185 -4.07 12.35 -16.57
N ALA A 186 -4.58 11.75 -17.65
CA ALA A 186 -4.40 12.26 -19.01
C ALA A 186 -5.09 13.61 -19.24
N LEU A 187 -6.17 13.90 -18.49
CA LEU A 187 -6.82 15.21 -18.47
C LEU A 187 -5.99 16.28 -17.76
N HIS A 188 -5.06 15.90 -16.88
CA HIS A 188 -4.09 16.82 -16.28
C HIS A 188 -2.92 17.07 -17.25
N ASN A 189 -2.30 18.24 -17.15
CA ASN A 189 -1.07 18.52 -17.89
C ASN A 189 0.07 17.64 -17.35
N SER A 190 0.29 16.49 -17.99
CA SER A 190 1.22 15.43 -17.56
C SER A 190 2.67 15.89 -17.30
N LYS A 191 3.08 17.05 -17.84
CA LYS A 191 4.41 17.63 -17.63
C LYS A 191 4.59 18.30 -16.27
N GLU A 192 3.52 18.79 -15.65
CA GLU A 192 3.59 19.53 -14.37
C GLU A 192 3.19 18.67 -13.18
N LEU A 193 2.32 17.67 -13.36
CA LEU A 193 1.79 16.81 -12.30
C LEU A 193 2.91 16.06 -11.54
N GLN A 194 2.96 16.23 -10.23
CA GLN A 194 3.98 15.68 -9.32
C GLN A 194 3.38 14.99 -8.10
N THR A 195 2.30 15.55 -7.56
CA THR A 195 1.63 15.05 -6.36
C THR A 195 0.18 14.69 -6.68
N PHE A 196 -0.34 13.66 -6.04
CA PHE A 196 -1.74 13.26 -6.16
C PHE A 196 -2.35 13.04 -4.77
N LEU A 197 -3.48 13.68 -4.49
CA LEU A 197 -4.22 13.48 -3.25
C LEU A 197 -5.36 12.49 -3.51
N VAL A 198 -5.44 11.47 -2.67
CA VAL A 198 -6.43 10.40 -2.74
C VAL A 198 -7.27 10.45 -1.47
N PHE A 199 -8.53 10.79 -1.60
CA PHE A 199 -9.46 10.88 -0.48
C PHE A 199 -10.44 9.72 -0.51
N ASP A 200 -10.71 9.12 0.65
CA ASP A 200 -12.02 8.50 0.85
C ASP A 200 -13.11 9.57 0.93
N GLY A 201 -14.34 9.20 0.59
CA GLY A 201 -15.49 10.08 0.65
C GLY A 201 -16.11 10.13 2.04
N ASP A 202 -17.05 9.22 2.29
CA ASP A 202 -17.92 9.20 3.46
C ASP A 202 -17.11 9.11 4.75
N ARG A 203 -17.47 9.90 5.78
CA ARG A 203 -16.76 10.01 7.07
C ARG A 203 -15.31 10.50 7.02
N THR A 204 -14.78 10.78 5.82
CA THR A 204 -13.45 11.35 5.63
C THR A 204 -13.58 12.82 5.25
N LEU A 205 -14.19 13.13 4.10
CA LEU A 205 -14.38 14.52 3.64
C LEU A 205 -15.59 15.21 4.28
N SER A 206 -16.52 14.43 4.82
CA SER A 206 -17.71 14.87 5.54
C SER A 206 -17.90 14.00 6.78
N ALA A 207 -18.55 14.51 7.82
CA ALA A 207 -18.99 13.69 8.96
C ALA A 207 -20.10 12.70 8.57
N GLU A 208 -20.83 12.98 7.49
CA GLU A 208 -22.01 12.25 7.09
C GLU A 208 -21.67 10.99 6.26
N ASP A 209 -22.60 10.04 6.30
CA ASP A 209 -22.61 8.85 5.46
C ASP A 209 -23.58 9.10 4.30
N GLY A 210 -23.06 9.53 3.15
CA GLY A 210 -23.88 9.95 2.01
C GLY A 210 -24.78 8.85 1.48
N GLY A 211 -24.29 7.60 1.50
CA GLY A 211 -25.09 6.43 1.13
C GLY A 211 -26.31 6.26 2.04
N ARG A 212 -26.13 6.48 3.35
CA ARG A 212 -27.23 6.42 4.31
C ARG A 212 -28.25 7.53 4.12
N LEU A 213 -27.81 8.77 3.91
CA LEU A 213 -28.71 9.91 3.68
C LEU A 213 -29.57 9.73 2.42
N LEU A 214 -29.01 9.13 1.38
CA LEU A 214 -29.71 8.81 0.14
C LEU A 214 -30.86 7.81 0.33
N VAL A 215 -30.77 6.98 1.38
CA VAL A 215 -31.75 5.95 1.73
C VAL A 215 -32.72 6.45 2.80
N ASP A 216 -32.26 7.20 3.79
CA ASP A 216 -33.10 7.73 4.89
C ASP A 216 -34.16 8.71 4.35
N GLN A 217 -33.92 9.38 3.21
CA GLN A 217 -34.95 10.15 2.48
C GLN A 217 -36.12 9.30 1.92
N LEU A 218 -36.12 7.97 2.05
CA LEU A 218 -37.24 7.07 1.72
C LEU A 218 -38.24 6.90 2.87
N GLU A 219 -37.83 7.08 4.12
CA GLU A 219 -38.66 6.76 5.28
C GLU A 219 -39.18 8.05 5.92
N GLN A 220 -40.43 8.43 5.64
CA GLN A 220 -41.13 9.43 6.46
C GLN A 220 -41.37 8.95 7.91
N ASN A 221 -41.11 7.67 8.20
CA ASN A 221 -41.24 7.07 9.54
C ASN A 221 -40.03 6.19 9.82
N GLY A 222 -39.05 6.71 10.58
CA GLY A 222 -37.78 6.07 10.87
C GLY A 222 -37.89 4.70 11.53
N THR A 223 -37.82 3.64 10.73
CA THR A 223 -37.84 2.24 11.19
C THR A 223 -36.62 1.46 10.72
N GLY A 224 -35.45 2.11 10.63
CA GLY A 224 -34.15 1.49 10.93
C GLY A 224 -33.84 0.14 10.27
N LEU A 225 -34.24 -0.09 9.01
CA LEU A 225 -33.98 -1.34 8.28
C LEU A 225 -32.83 -1.15 7.27
N LYS A 226 -31.59 -1.15 7.79
CA LYS A 226 -30.44 -0.45 7.19
C LYS A 226 -29.76 -1.05 5.94
N ASP A 227 -30.05 -2.30 5.54
CA ASP A 227 -29.27 -2.97 4.46
C ASP A 227 -30.12 -3.52 3.31
N SER A 228 -31.40 -3.79 3.57
CA SER A 228 -32.38 -4.23 2.58
C SER A 228 -33.01 -3.06 1.82
N ALA A 229 -33.14 -1.89 2.47
CA ALA A 229 -33.68 -0.67 1.87
C ALA A 229 -32.75 -0.09 0.78
N MET A 230 -31.42 -0.06 1.00
CA MET A 230 -30.43 0.31 -0.03
C MET A 230 -30.55 -0.58 -1.27
N ARG A 231 -30.54 -1.90 -1.09
CA ARG A 231 -30.64 -2.86 -2.21
C ARG A 231 -31.98 -2.76 -2.94
N GLY A 232 -33.08 -2.53 -2.20
CA GLY A 232 -34.40 -2.29 -2.79
C GLY A 232 -34.47 -0.98 -3.59
N PHE A 233 -33.81 0.07 -3.11
CA PHE A 233 -33.71 1.36 -3.78
C PHE A 233 -32.97 1.25 -5.12
N PHE A 234 -31.74 0.74 -5.14
CA PHE A 234 -30.99 0.56 -6.38
C PHE A 234 -31.63 -0.43 -7.36
N LYS A 235 -32.53 -1.31 -6.90
CA LYS A 235 -33.27 -2.29 -7.72
C LYS A 235 -34.51 -1.71 -8.42
N LYS A 236 -35.15 -0.69 -7.84
CA LYS A 236 -36.43 -0.11 -8.33
C LYS A 236 -36.32 1.33 -8.82
N CYS A 237 -35.16 1.95 -8.66
CA CYS A 237 -34.92 3.34 -9.00
C CYS A 237 -34.46 3.49 -10.45
N ASP A 238 -35.28 4.16 -11.27
CA ASP A 238 -34.90 4.58 -12.61
C ASP A 238 -33.83 5.69 -12.58
N ASP A 239 -33.31 6.03 -13.75
CA ASP A 239 -32.19 6.97 -13.89
C ASP A 239 -32.53 8.37 -13.40
N ASP A 240 -33.73 8.84 -13.71
CA ASP A 240 -34.20 10.19 -13.35
C ASP A 240 -34.44 10.32 -11.83
N MET A 241 -35.07 9.32 -11.19
CA MET A 241 -35.27 9.33 -9.75
C MET A 241 -33.95 9.22 -8.99
N PHE A 242 -32.97 8.48 -9.52
CA PHE A 242 -31.65 8.35 -8.91
C PHE A 242 -30.88 9.67 -8.96
N GLU A 243 -30.89 10.33 -10.11
CA GLU A 243 -30.23 11.60 -10.31
C GLU A 243 -30.84 12.68 -9.40
N PHE A 244 -32.17 12.81 -9.39
CA PHE A 244 -32.89 13.74 -8.51
C PHE A 244 -32.56 13.55 -7.03
N ARG A 245 -32.41 12.30 -6.59
CA ARG A 245 -32.04 12.00 -5.20
C ARG A 245 -30.59 12.27 -4.89
N CYS A 246 -29.68 12.02 -5.83
CA CYS A 246 -28.28 12.42 -5.66
C CYS A 246 -28.18 13.94 -5.51
N ASP A 247 -28.90 14.70 -6.33
CA ASP A 247 -28.97 16.16 -6.23
C ASP A 247 -29.49 16.59 -4.86
N ASN A 248 -30.66 16.10 -4.46
CA ASN A 248 -31.23 16.47 -3.16
C ASN A 248 -30.35 16.07 -1.97
N ALA A 249 -29.82 14.85 -1.95
CA ALA A 249 -28.99 14.37 -0.85
C ALA A 249 -27.67 15.16 -0.76
N SER A 250 -27.09 15.54 -1.90
CA SER A 250 -25.83 16.27 -1.93
C SER A 250 -25.89 17.64 -1.24
N ALA A 251 -27.05 18.31 -1.27
CA ALA A 251 -27.27 19.56 -0.55
C ALA A 251 -27.21 19.43 0.98
N PHE A 252 -27.36 18.21 1.53
CA PHE A 252 -27.34 17.93 2.96
C PHE A 252 -26.04 17.30 3.46
N VAL A 253 -25.03 17.14 2.60
CA VAL A 253 -23.73 16.59 2.97
C VAL A 253 -22.70 17.71 3.03
N PRO A 254 -22.45 18.32 4.21
CA PRO A 254 -21.45 19.37 4.35
C PRO A 254 -20.04 18.77 4.29
N LEU A 255 -19.12 19.44 3.60
CA LEU A 255 -17.70 19.12 3.68
C LEU A 255 -17.06 19.81 4.90
N TYR A 256 -16.05 19.19 5.51
CA TYR A 256 -15.29 19.83 6.57
C TYR A 256 -14.61 21.12 6.04
N PRO A 257 -14.75 22.27 6.72
CA PRO A 257 -14.16 23.53 6.28
C PRO A 257 -12.65 23.45 6.05
N GLU A 258 -11.95 22.66 6.86
CA GLU A 258 -10.51 22.46 6.76
C GLU A 258 -10.12 21.78 5.44
N PHE A 259 -10.91 20.80 4.98
CA PHE A 259 -10.70 20.17 3.67
C PHE A 259 -11.10 21.09 2.51
N ILE A 260 -12.12 21.92 2.66
CA ILE A 260 -12.46 22.93 1.64
C ILE A 260 -11.26 23.87 1.44
N SER A 261 -10.70 24.41 2.53
CA SER A 261 -9.53 25.29 2.48
C SER A 261 -8.32 24.63 1.82
N LEU A 262 -8.02 23.38 2.16
CA LEU A 262 -6.95 22.61 1.52
C LEU A 262 -7.21 22.42 0.02
N LEU A 263 -8.41 21.97 -0.37
CA LEU A 263 -8.75 21.69 -1.76
C LEU A 263 -8.72 22.96 -2.62
N ARG A 264 -9.14 24.10 -2.08
CA ARG A 264 -9.01 25.41 -2.74
C ARG A 264 -7.55 25.83 -2.92
N CYS A 265 -6.70 25.59 -1.93
CA CYS A 265 -5.26 25.85 -2.06
C CYS A 265 -4.62 24.95 -3.13
N VAL A 266 -5.03 23.68 -3.19
CA VAL A 266 -4.54 22.69 -4.17
C VAL A 266 -5.04 22.98 -5.59
N GLU A 267 -6.25 23.51 -5.75
CA GLU A 267 -6.83 23.89 -7.04
C GLU A 267 -5.98 24.92 -7.80
N GLU A 268 -5.26 25.79 -7.07
CA GLU A 268 -4.33 26.76 -7.66
C GLU A 268 -3.00 26.12 -8.15
N GLN A 269 -2.73 24.87 -7.77
CA GLN A 269 -1.46 24.18 -8.01
C GLN A 269 -1.55 23.18 -9.17
N LYS A 270 -1.03 23.55 -10.34
CA LYS A 270 -1.04 22.69 -11.54
C LYS A 270 -0.26 21.38 -11.41
N HIS A 271 0.68 21.30 -10.47
CA HIS A 271 1.47 20.10 -10.19
C HIS A 271 0.78 19.11 -9.25
N ILE A 272 -0.47 19.38 -8.85
CA ILE A 272 -1.23 18.53 -7.93
C ILE A 272 -2.55 18.11 -8.56
N GLY A 273 -2.84 16.82 -8.51
CA GLY A 273 -4.14 16.26 -8.88
C GLY A 273 -4.88 15.72 -7.67
N VAL A 274 -6.21 15.68 -7.73
CA VAL A 274 -7.05 15.18 -6.63
C VAL A 274 -8.09 14.19 -7.13
N VAL A 275 -8.23 13.08 -6.41
CA VAL A 275 -9.31 12.10 -6.64
C VAL A 275 -9.96 11.66 -5.33
N VAL A 276 -11.28 11.57 -5.34
CA VAL A 276 -12.07 10.87 -4.32
C VAL A 276 -12.29 9.43 -4.77
N VAL A 277 -11.90 8.45 -3.96
CA VAL A 277 -12.05 7.02 -4.23
C VAL A 277 -12.98 6.42 -3.18
N THR A 278 -14.27 6.33 -3.51
CA THR A 278 -15.32 5.96 -2.56
C THR A 278 -15.92 4.59 -2.87
N CYS A 279 -16.16 3.78 -1.83
CA CYS A 279 -17.01 2.59 -1.93
C CYS A 279 -18.50 2.89 -1.82
N GLY A 280 -18.86 4.14 -1.48
CA GLY A 280 -20.22 4.67 -1.53
C GLY A 280 -20.65 5.06 -2.95
N VAL A 281 -21.68 5.90 -3.04
CA VAL A 281 -22.30 6.31 -4.30
C VAL A 281 -21.46 7.39 -4.98
N GLY A 282 -20.70 7.03 -6.01
CA GLY A 282 -19.82 7.93 -6.75
C GLY A 282 -20.55 9.13 -7.35
N ARG A 283 -21.75 8.92 -7.92
CA ARG A 283 -22.57 10.02 -8.48
C ARG A 283 -22.94 11.07 -7.44
N LEU A 284 -23.30 10.64 -6.23
CA LEU A 284 -23.58 11.53 -5.11
C LEU A 284 -22.35 12.36 -4.76
N TRP A 285 -21.17 11.74 -4.68
CA TRP A 285 -19.91 12.46 -4.43
C TRP A 285 -19.56 13.47 -5.52
N THR A 286 -19.85 13.16 -6.79
CA THR A 286 -19.73 14.13 -7.87
C THR A 286 -20.62 15.36 -7.62
N LYS A 287 -21.89 15.16 -7.23
CA LYS A 287 -22.83 16.25 -6.92
C LYS A 287 -22.43 17.07 -5.69
N ILE A 288 -21.93 16.42 -4.64
CA ILE A 288 -21.43 17.11 -3.44
C ILE A 288 -20.28 18.06 -3.82
N LEU A 289 -19.35 17.61 -4.66
CA LEU A 289 -18.24 18.43 -5.14
C LEU A 289 -18.72 19.54 -6.08
N GLU A 290 -19.72 19.30 -6.94
CA GLU A 290 -20.35 20.33 -7.78
C GLU A 290 -20.97 21.45 -6.92
N HIS A 291 -21.73 21.09 -5.87
CA HIS A 291 -22.34 22.05 -4.94
C HIS A 291 -21.32 22.94 -4.23
N HIS A 292 -20.12 22.42 -3.96
CA HIS A 292 -19.03 23.16 -3.35
C HIS A 292 -18.11 23.82 -4.37
N GLY A 293 -18.40 23.72 -5.68
CA GLY A 293 -17.61 24.30 -6.76
C GLY A 293 -16.20 23.71 -6.90
N LEU A 294 -16.05 22.41 -6.67
CA LEU A 294 -14.79 21.65 -6.68
C LEU A 294 -14.76 20.54 -7.74
N SER A 295 -15.84 20.31 -8.49
CA SER A 295 -15.96 19.23 -9.48
C SER A 295 -14.98 19.33 -10.66
N ASP A 296 -14.50 20.54 -10.96
CA ASP A 296 -13.54 20.80 -12.03
C ASP A 296 -12.13 20.32 -11.64
N SER A 297 -11.74 20.55 -10.39
CA SER A 297 -10.41 20.23 -9.84
C SER A 297 -10.33 18.86 -9.16
N VAL A 298 -11.44 18.37 -8.59
CA VAL A 298 -11.51 17.08 -7.87
C VAL A 298 -12.34 16.08 -8.68
N LYS A 299 -11.71 14.95 -9.06
CA LYS A 299 -12.40 13.88 -9.78
C LYS A 299 -12.85 12.76 -8.84
N VAL A 300 -13.83 11.96 -9.27
CA VAL A 300 -14.40 10.89 -8.45
C VAL A 300 -14.22 9.54 -9.16
N ILE A 301 -13.73 8.56 -8.41
CA ILE A 301 -13.78 7.14 -8.72
C ILE A 301 -14.68 6.51 -7.65
N GLY A 302 -15.93 6.29 -8.01
CA GLY A 302 -16.93 5.64 -7.17
C GLY A 302 -17.94 4.96 -8.08
N GLY A 303 -18.36 3.75 -7.70
CA GLY A 303 -19.45 3.07 -8.37
C GLY A 303 -20.80 3.56 -7.83
N GLY A 304 -21.78 2.67 -7.79
CA GLY A 304 -23.11 2.96 -7.22
C GLY A 304 -24.22 2.39 -8.09
N ARG A 305 -23.97 2.24 -9.39
CA ARG A 305 -24.84 1.54 -10.32
C ARG A 305 -24.09 0.48 -11.09
N PHE A 306 -24.83 -0.55 -11.52
CA PHE A 306 -24.26 -1.60 -12.36
C PHE A 306 -23.82 -1.07 -13.74
N SER A 307 -24.41 0.03 -14.21
CA SER A 307 -24.01 0.74 -15.44
C SER A 307 -22.62 1.34 -15.37
N ASP A 308 -22.06 1.57 -14.17
CA ASP A 308 -20.77 2.23 -14.00
C ASP A 308 -19.59 1.32 -14.42
N GLY A 309 -19.84 0.02 -14.58
CA GLY A 309 -18.87 -0.96 -15.11
C GLY A 309 -17.86 -1.49 -14.07
N TYR A 310 -17.66 -0.77 -12.96
CA TYR A 310 -16.73 -1.15 -11.88
C TYR A 310 -17.27 -0.82 -10.49
N PHE A 311 -16.66 -1.43 -9.47
CA PHE A 311 -16.97 -1.16 -8.06
C PHE A 311 -15.69 -0.97 -7.24
N VAL A 312 -15.78 -0.14 -6.19
CA VAL A 312 -14.63 0.20 -5.34
C VAL A 312 -14.67 -0.63 -4.07
N THR A 313 -13.59 -1.37 -3.83
CA THR A 313 -13.33 -2.13 -2.59
C THR A 313 -12.08 -1.58 -1.91
N PRO A 314 -11.79 -1.97 -0.65
CA PRO A 314 -10.52 -1.63 0.01
C PRO A 314 -9.29 -1.97 -0.86
N GLY A 315 -9.31 -3.14 -1.52
CA GLY A 315 -8.22 -3.55 -2.42
C GLY A 315 -8.11 -2.72 -3.70
N VAL A 316 -9.21 -2.12 -4.16
CA VAL A 316 -9.20 -1.19 -5.30
C VAL A 316 -8.62 0.15 -4.88
N LYS A 317 -9.00 0.68 -3.69
CA LYS A 317 -8.39 1.91 -3.15
C LYS A 317 -6.87 1.77 -3.03
N ALA A 318 -6.41 0.65 -2.46
CA ALA A 318 -4.99 0.30 -2.39
C ALA A 318 -4.31 0.34 -3.77
N ALA A 319 -4.94 -0.31 -4.75
CA ALA A 319 -4.38 -0.40 -6.08
C ALA A 319 -4.41 0.93 -6.87
N VAL A 320 -5.31 1.86 -6.54
CA VAL A 320 -5.27 3.25 -7.05
C VAL A 320 -4.00 3.94 -6.54
N VAL A 321 -3.73 3.86 -5.23
CA VAL A 321 -2.52 4.44 -4.63
C VAL A 321 -1.25 3.81 -5.21
N SER A 322 -1.17 2.47 -5.28
CA SER A 322 -0.01 1.80 -5.88
C SER A 322 0.14 2.13 -7.36
N HIS A 323 -0.94 2.27 -8.14
CA HIS A 323 -0.85 2.64 -9.56
C HIS A 323 -0.34 4.07 -9.77
N LEU A 324 -0.82 5.04 -8.97
CA LEU A 324 -0.31 6.41 -8.98
C LEU A 324 1.19 6.47 -8.64
N ARG A 325 1.61 5.71 -7.63
CA ARG A 325 2.99 5.70 -7.16
C ARG A 325 3.94 4.92 -8.08
N ASP A 326 3.53 3.73 -8.54
CA ASP A 326 4.43 2.77 -9.16
C ASP A 326 4.42 2.88 -10.70
N VAL A 327 3.29 3.28 -11.30
CA VAL A 327 3.15 3.45 -12.76
C VAL A 327 3.37 4.90 -13.17
N HIS A 328 2.76 5.84 -12.45
CA HIS A 328 2.85 7.27 -12.77
C HIS A 328 3.98 8.02 -12.04
N ASP A 329 4.65 7.36 -11.10
CA ASP A 329 5.79 7.92 -10.33
C ASP A 329 5.42 9.23 -9.62
N LEU A 330 4.21 9.29 -9.07
CA LEU A 330 3.68 10.44 -8.35
C LEU A 330 3.88 10.28 -6.84
N ASN A 331 4.06 11.41 -6.15
CA ASN A 331 3.96 11.46 -4.71
C ASN A 331 2.49 11.40 -4.30
N VAL A 332 2.09 10.44 -3.46
CA VAL A 332 0.68 10.23 -3.11
C VAL A 332 0.43 10.56 -1.64
N TRP A 333 -0.58 11.40 -1.38
CA TRP A 333 -1.16 11.58 -0.05
C TRP A 333 -2.52 10.90 0.00
N ALA A 334 -2.69 9.91 0.89
CA ALA A 334 -3.95 9.20 1.06
C ALA A 334 -4.63 9.59 2.38
N PHE A 335 -5.94 9.81 2.34
CA PHE A 335 -6.77 10.23 3.47
C PHE A 335 -7.95 9.27 3.64
N GLY A 336 -8.17 8.76 4.85
CA GLY A 336 -9.30 7.89 5.17
C GLY A 336 -9.54 7.75 6.67
N ASP A 337 -10.79 7.55 7.06
CA ASP A 337 -11.24 7.47 8.46
C ASP A 337 -11.54 6.03 8.92
N SER A 338 -11.64 5.06 8.00
CA SER A 338 -12.17 3.74 8.30
C SER A 338 -11.14 2.60 8.15
N PRO A 339 -11.39 1.42 8.76
CA PRO A 339 -10.56 0.24 8.52
C PRO A 339 -10.49 -0.20 7.06
N LEU A 340 -11.48 0.20 6.24
CA LEU A 340 -11.51 -0.08 4.80
C LEU A 340 -10.47 0.74 4.03
N ASP A 341 -9.94 1.78 4.64
CA ASP A 341 -8.96 2.69 4.04
C ASP A 341 -7.52 2.31 4.40
N ILE A 342 -7.31 1.48 5.43
CA ILE A 342 -5.96 1.01 5.78
C ILE A 342 -5.21 0.44 4.57
N PRO A 343 -5.81 -0.36 3.68
CA PRO A 343 -5.10 -0.84 2.49
C PRO A 343 -4.62 0.26 1.52
N MET A 344 -5.22 1.46 1.54
CA MET A 344 -4.73 2.61 0.75
C MET A 344 -3.78 3.52 1.54
N LEU A 345 -3.85 3.49 2.88
CA LEU A 345 -2.87 4.13 3.76
C LEU A 345 -1.57 3.31 3.86
N TRP A 346 -1.63 2.00 3.61
CA TRP A 346 -0.52 1.05 3.64
C TRP A 346 -0.78 -0.24 2.83
N GLU A 347 0.27 -0.90 2.32
CA GLU A 347 0.17 -2.11 1.48
C GLU A 347 -0.06 -3.45 2.24
N GLU A 348 -1.05 -3.56 3.13
CA GLU A 348 -1.47 -4.88 3.64
C GLU A 348 -2.98 -5.03 3.92
N LYS A 349 -3.46 -6.26 3.74
CA LYS A 349 -4.85 -6.67 4.00
C LYS A 349 -4.97 -7.33 5.36
N LYS A 350 -5.13 -6.55 6.43
CA LYS A 350 -5.67 -7.06 7.70
C LYS A 350 -7.04 -6.45 7.95
N ARG A 351 -8.03 -7.31 8.22
CA ARG A 351 -9.42 -6.92 8.47
C ARG A 351 -9.59 -6.77 9.97
N SER A 352 -9.77 -5.55 10.45
CA SER A 352 -10.13 -5.24 11.82
C SER A 352 -11.47 -4.52 11.84
N THR A 353 -12.22 -4.68 12.92
CA THR A 353 -13.60 -4.19 13.07
C THR A 353 -13.68 -2.74 13.55
N ILE A 354 -12.61 -2.18 14.11
CA ILE A 354 -12.56 -0.81 14.64
C ILE A 354 -11.25 -0.14 14.20
N MET A 355 -11.33 1.12 13.76
CA MET A 355 -10.20 1.87 13.21
C MET A 355 -9.00 1.92 14.16
N ASP A 356 -9.22 2.20 15.44
CA ASP A 356 -8.14 2.38 16.41
C ASP A 356 -7.32 1.08 16.59
N ALA A 357 -7.99 -0.07 16.71
CA ALA A 357 -7.33 -1.37 16.83
C ALA A 357 -6.61 -1.78 15.53
N ALA A 358 -7.21 -1.46 14.38
CA ALA A 358 -6.64 -1.71 13.07
C ALA A 358 -5.35 -0.89 12.85
N LEU A 359 -5.39 0.38 13.25
CA LEU A 359 -4.29 1.34 13.14
C LEU A 359 -3.16 1.01 14.11
N ALA A 360 -3.48 0.70 15.36
CA ALA A 360 -2.49 0.28 16.36
C ALA A 360 -1.72 -0.96 15.91
N THR A 361 -2.42 -1.96 15.36
CA THR A 361 -1.78 -3.19 14.83
C THR A 361 -0.84 -2.86 13.66
N ALA A 362 -1.30 -2.04 12.71
CA ALA A 362 -0.50 -1.68 11.54
C ALA A 362 0.75 -0.86 11.90
N ILE A 363 0.68 0.01 12.91
CA ILE A 363 1.82 0.81 13.39
C ILE A 363 2.78 -0.05 14.23
N GLN A 364 2.27 -0.89 15.13
CA GLN A 364 3.10 -1.73 16.03
C GLN A 364 3.92 -2.77 15.27
N ASP A 365 3.37 -3.35 14.20
CA ASP A 365 4.09 -4.29 13.33
C ASP A 365 5.20 -3.60 12.50
N GLY A 366 5.37 -2.27 12.64
CA GLY A 366 6.38 -1.47 11.94
C GLY A 366 6.05 -1.20 10.48
N HIS A 367 4.81 -1.48 10.09
CA HIS A 367 4.36 -1.45 8.71
C HIS A 367 3.83 -0.06 8.33
N LEU A 368 2.98 0.59 9.12
CA LEU A 368 2.42 1.90 8.78
C LEU A 368 3.09 3.06 9.54
N ARG A 369 3.49 4.11 8.81
CA ARG A 369 3.79 5.44 9.38
C ARG A 369 2.74 6.43 8.91
N ALA A 370 1.82 6.79 9.80
CA ALA A 370 0.72 7.70 9.52
C ALA A 370 0.78 8.96 10.41
N ARG A 371 -0.05 9.95 10.07
CA ARG A 371 -0.34 11.13 10.89
C ARG A 371 -1.85 11.28 11.00
N GLN A 372 -2.34 11.93 12.04
CA GLN A 372 -3.77 12.18 12.21
C GLN A 372 -4.09 13.67 12.17
N VAL A 373 -5.17 14.03 11.47
CA VAL A 373 -5.80 15.35 11.54
C VAL A 373 -7.06 15.21 12.39
N LEU A 374 -7.27 16.14 13.31
CA LEU A 374 -8.45 16.15 14.19
C LEU A 374 -9.55 16.99 13.54
N LEU A 375 -10.69 16.36 13.22
CA LEU A 375 -11.83 17.01 12.57
C LEU A 375 -13.12 16.77 13.38
N PRO A 376 -13.78 17.81 13.89
CA PRO A 376 -13.24 19.17 14.08
C PRO A 376 -11.99 19.17 14.98
N SER A 377 -11.25 20.26 15.04
CA SER A 377 -9.99 20.36 15.84
C SER A 377 -10.15 20.08 17.34
N THR A 378 -11.38 20.08 17.85
CA THR A 378 -11.75 19.71 19.22
C THR A 378 -11.87 18.20 19.46
N SER A 379 -11.76 17.38 18.42
CA SER A 379 -11.80 15.92 18.52
C SER A 379 -10.59 15.38 19.29
N SER A 380 -10.77 14.27 20.01
CA SER A 380 -9.68 13.62 20.74
C SER A 380 -8.82 12.76 19.79
N PRO A 381 -7.49 12.70 19.99
CA PRO A 381 -6.61 11.80 19.24
C PRO A 381 -7.05 10.33 19.34
N ARG A 382 -6.95 9.58 18.24
CA ARG A 382 -7.32 8.15 18.19
C ARG A 382 -6.32 7.25 18.92
N LEU A 383 -5.03 7.56 18.77
CA LEU A 383 -3.91 6.85 19.40
C LEU A 383 -2.96 7.85 20.07
N ASP A 384 -1.97 7.34 20.80
CA ASP A 384 -0.97 8.18 21.44
C ASP A 384 -0.15 8.99 20.41
N ASN A 385 0.21 10.22 20.77
CA ASN A 385 0.85 11.15 19.87
C ASN A 385 2.28 10.75 19.46
N ASN A 386 2.90 9.76 20.11
CA ASN A 386 4.21 9.26 19.71
C ASN A 386 4.07 8.23 18.58
N SER A 387 3.05 7.37 18.63
CA SER A 387 2.77 6.37 17.60
C SER A 387 2.03 6.95 16.40
N LEU A 388 1.13 7.90 16.62
CA LEU A 388 0.35 8.58 15.58
C LEU A 388 0.36 10.10 15.79
N PRO A 389 1.37 10.80 15.24
CA PRO A 389 1.51 12.24 15.42
C PRO A 389 0.30 13.04 14.91
N VAL A 390 -0.13 14.02 15.69
CA VAL A 390 -1.20 14.97 15.31
C VAL A 390 -0.61 16.05 14.41
N VAL A 391 -1.29 16.35 13.31
CA VAL A 391 -1.01 17.47 12.41
C VAL A 391 -2.26 18.33 12.20
N SER A 392 -2.06 19.61 11.91
CA SER A 392 -3.16 20.55 11.64
C SER A 392 -3.01 21.15 10.25
N PHE A 393 -4.13 21.40 9.57
CA PHE A 393 -4.14 22.20 8.33
C PHE A 393 -3.85 23.68 8.58
N ASP A 394 -3.85 24.14 9.84
CA ASP A 394 -3.38 25.48 10.20
C ASP A 394 -1.84 25.56 10.30
N ASP A 395 -1.15 24.41 10.35
CA ASP A 395 0.30 24.36 10.32
C ASP A 395 0.81 24.61 8.89
N GLY A 396 1.33 25.82 8.68
CA GLY A 396 1.86 26.24 7.39
C GLY A 396 2.98 25.37 6.86
N ASP A 397 3.80 24.74 7.72
CA ASP A 397 4.87 23.85 7.27
C ASP A 397 4.31 22.49 6.83
N PHE A 398 3.26 21.99 7.50
CA PHE A 398 2.55 20.81 7.05
C PHE A 398 1.84 21.04 5.71
N VAL A 399 1.10 22.14 5.56
CA VAL A 399 0.43 22.46 4.28
C VAL A 399 1.45 22.61 3.16
N LYS A 400 2.54 23.35 3.38
CA LYS A 400 3.66 23.43 2.41
C LYS A 400 4.22 22.07 2.02
N SER A 401 4.29 21.11 2.96
CA SER A 401 4.73 19.74 2.65
C SER A 401 3.81 18.99 1.66
N ILE A 402 2.55 19.42 1.54
CA ILE A 402 1.58 18.91 0.55
C ILE A 402 1.64 19.75 -0.74
N VAL A 403 1.64 21.08 -0.62
CA VAL A 403 1.43 21.99 -1.76
C VAL A 403 2.69 22.38 -2.52
N ASP A 404 3.87 22.34 -1.90
CA ASP A 404 5.10 22.77 -2.57
C ASP A 404 5.50 21.78 -3.69
N PRO A 405 5.97 22.29 -4.85
CA PRO A 405 6.49 21.44 -5.91
C PRO A 405 7.64 20.56 -5.41
N ARG A 406 7.54 19.26 -5.68
CA ARG A 406 8.51 18.25 -5.26
C ARG A 406 9.88 18.54 -5.89
N PRO A 407 10.98 18.34 -5.14
CA PRO A 407 12.33 18.35 -5.69
C PRO A 407 12.53 17.32 -6.83
N GLU A 408 11.70 16.26 -6.86
CA GLU A 408 11.71 15.16 -7.83
C GLU A 408 11.60 15.55 -9.30
N ARG A 409 11.00 16.70 -9.63
CA ARG A 409 11.02 17.27 -11.01
C ARG A 409 11.86 18.54 -11.13
N ARG A 410 12.52 18.99 -10.05
CA ARG A 410 13.60 19.98 -10.18
C ARG A 410 14.78 19.30 -10.88
N PRO A 411 15.57 20.03 -11.67
CA PRO A 411 16.80 19.47 -12.24
C PRO A 411 17.63 18.83 -11.12
N LEU A 412 18.19 17.64 -11.36
CA LEU A 412 19.12 17.01 -10.41
C LEU A 412 20.19 18.05 -10.05
N LYS A 413 20.27 18.38 -8.76
CA LYS A 413 21.32 19.27 -8.27
C LYS A 413 22.65 18.56 -8.45
N LYS A 414 23.37 18.98 -9.49
CA LYS A 414 24.68 18.45 -9.82
C LYS A 414 25.70 19.57 -9.85
N TYR A 415 26.87 19.27 -9.35
CA TYR A 415 28.04 20.13 -9.38
C TYR A 415 29.15 19.35 -10.06
N ASP A 416 29.62 19.85 -11.20
CA ASP A 416 30.66 19.18 -11.95
C ASP A 416 31.84 20.09 -12.30
N ALA A 417 32.98 19.46 -12.53
CA ALA A 417 34.20 20.11 -12.98
C ALA A 417 34.50 19.83 -14.47
N THR A 418 33.51 19.32 -15.25
CA THR A 418 33.74 18.78 -16.60
C THR A 418 34.48 19.76 -17.50
N ASN A 419 34.16 21.05 -17.40
CA ASN A 419 34.72 22.11 -18.24
C ASN A 419 35.85 22.92 -17.56
N LYS A 420 36.34 22.52 -16.38
CA LYS A 420 37.44 23.20 -15.68
C LYS A 420 38.80 22.67 -16.13
N ALA A 421 39.80 23.55 -16.25
CA ALA A 421 41.18 23.13 -16.53
C ALA A 421 41.72 22.11 -15.50
N ALA A 422 41.31 22.24 -14.23
CA ALA A 422 41.66 21.30 -13.17
C ALA A 422 41.20 19.87 -13.47
N SER A 423 40.01 19.67 -14.06
CA SER A 423 39.54 18.32 -14.37
C SER A 423 40.38 17.64 -15.43
N ASN A 424 40.78 18.36 -16.48
CA ASN A 424 41.69 17.86 -17.52
C ASN A 424 43.02 17.36 -16.95
N ILE A 425 43.59 18.12 -16.00
CA ILE A 425 44.86 17.75 -15.34
C ILE A 425 44.64 16.54 -14.44
N LEU A 426 43.63 16.58 -13.57
CA LEU A 426 43.37 15.55 -12.57
C LEU A 426 42.93 14.21 -13.16
N MET A 427 42.17 14.22 -14.26
CA MET A 427 41.66 13.01 -14.90
C MET A 427 42.70 12.27 -15.75
N SER A 428 43.74 12.97 -16.22
CA SER A 428 44.76 12.41 -17.12
C SER A 428 45.42 11.15 -16.55
N PRO A 429 45.96 11.16 -15.32
CA PRO A 429 46.55 9.96 -14.72
C PRO A 429 45.51 8.85 -14.44
N MET A 430 44.25 9.18 -14.18
CA MET A 430 43.19 8.17 -13.99
C MET A 430 42.88 7.39 -15.28
N ARG A 431 43.01 8.06 -16.43
CA ARG A 431 42.69 7.52 -17.75
C ARG A 431 43.86 6.82 -18.43
N SER A 432 45.09 7.20 -18.09
CA SER A 432 46.28 6.64 -18.72
C SER A 432 46.39 5.13 -18.44
N ALA A 433 46.40 4.32 -19.49
CA ALA A 433 46.62 2.88 -19.39
C ALA A 433 48.00 2.53 -18.79
N ALA A 434 48.96 3.46 -18.89
CA ALA A 434 50.29 3.31 -18.30
C ALA A 434 50.30 3.48 -16.76
N VAL A 435 49.21 4.00 -16.18
CA VAL A 435 49.10 4.24 -14.73
C VAL A 435 48.23 3.15 -14.09
N SER A 436 48.76 2.48 -13.07
CA SER A 436 48.09 1.39 -12.33
C SER A 436 48.61 1.31 -10.89
N GLY A 437 47.95 0.51 -10.06
CA GLY A 437 48.38 0.23 -8.70
C GLY A 437 48.47 1.48 -7.81
N PRO A 438 49.54 1.63 -7.00
CA PRO A 438 49.69 2.76 -6.08
C PRO A 438 49.60 4.13 -6.75
N MET A 439 50.15 4.29 -7.95
CA MET A 439 50.09 5.56 -8.68
C MET A 439 48.66 5.92 -9.09
N LEU A 440 47.88 4.93 -9.51
CA LEU A 440 46.47 5.15 -9.84
C LEU A 440 45.65 5.48 -8.58
N ARG A 441 45.91 4.80 -7.46
CA ARG A 441 45.28 5.14 -6.18
C ARG A 441 45.59 6.56 -5.75
N ALA A 442 46.84 7.00 -5.87
CA ALA A 442 47.24 8.37 -5.56
C ALA A 442 46.52 9.40 -6.46
N ALA A 443 46.33 9.09 -7.75
CA ALA A 443 45.56 9.94 -8.65
C ALA A 443 44.09 10.09 -8.20
N HIS A 444 43.42 8.99 -7.83
CA HIS A 444 42.05 9.02 -7.32
C HIS A 444 41.95 9.76 -5.98
N ALA A 445 42.91 9.58 -5.07
CA ALA A 445 42.97 10.35 -3.82
C ALA A 445 43.15 11.85 -4.07
N ASN A 446 43.95 12.23 -5.06
CA ASN A 446 44.11 13.64 -5.41
C ASN A 446 42.80 14.26 -5.94
N VAL A 447 42.02 13.49 -6.71
CA VAL A 447 40.68 13.89 -7.14
C VAL A 447 39.73 14.01 -5.95
N GLY A 448 39.77 13.06 -5.02
CA GLY A 448 39.01 13.12 -3.77
C GLY A 448 39.26 14.40 -2.99
N ARG A 449 40.54 14.74 -2.78
CA ARG A 449 40.94 16.00 -2.13
C ARG A 449 40.41 17.24 -2.87
N TYR A 450 40.55 17.27 -4.19
CA TYR A 450 40.03 18.38 -4.99
C TYR A 450 38.51 18.55 -4.85
N LEU A 451 37.75 17.47 -5.02
CA LEU A 451 36.28 17.51 -4.93
C LEU A 451 35.81 17.88 -3.51
N ALA A 452 36.50 17.38 -2.48
CA ALA A 452 36.23 17.72 -1.09
C ALA A 452 36.43 19.21 -0.82
N THR A 453 37.60 19.74 -1.19
CA THR A 453 37.97 21.13 -0.91
C THR A 453 37.18 22.16 -1.71
N GLU A 454 36.85 21.87 -2.98
CA GLU A 454 36.20 22.85 -3.87
C GLU A 454 34.67 22.75 -3.83
N TYR A 455 34.12 21.53 -3.77
CA TYR A 455 32.69 21.30 -3.99
C TYR A 455 31.96 20.85 -2.72
N VAL A 456 32.47 19.82 -2.02
CA VAL A 456 31.80 19.31 -0.80
C VAL A 456 31.76 20.38 0.30
N SER A 457 32.88 21.07 0.53
CA SER A 457 32.98 22.17 1.51
C SER A 457 32.01 23.31 1.23
N LYS A 458 31.79 23.66 -0.05
CA LYS A 458 30.87 24.70 -0.48
C LYS A 458 29.41 24.27 -0.34
N LEU A 459 29.14 23.00 -0.58
CA LEU A 459 27.81 22.42 -0.54
C LEU A 459 27.29 22.26 0.90
N ILE A 460 28.05 21.56 1.74
CA ILE A 460 27.70 21.32 3.14
C ILE A 460 27.92 22.59 3.99
N GLY A 461 28.87 23.43 3.58
CA GLY A 461 29.28 24.63 4.28
C GLY A 461 30.40 24.37 5.29
N LEU A 462 30.99 25.47 5.77
CA LEU A 462 32.01 25.46 6.80
C LEU A 462 31.43 25.87 8.15
N GLU A 463 32.11 25.45 9.21
CA GLU A 463 31.94 25.97 10.56
C GLU A 463 33.28 26.47 11.10
N GLU A 464 33.19 27.47 11.97
CA GLU A 464 34.33 28.03 12.67
C GLU A 464 34.65 27.21 13.92
N TYR A 465 35.94 27.07 14.23
CA TYR A 465 36.39 26.50 15.49
C TYR A 465 37.64 27.22 15.99
N THR A 466 37.88 27.14 17.30
CA THR A 466 39.02 27.82 17.91
C THR A 466 40.31 27.02 17.69
N ILE A 467 41.35 27.70 17.19
CA ILE A 467 42.70 27.16 17.06
C ILE A 467 43.71 28.01 17.82
N SER A 468 44.75 27.38 18.36
CA SER A 468 45.85 28.10 18.98
C SER A 468 46.80 28.61 17.90
N HIS A 469 46.93 29.93 17.81
CA HIS A 469 47.86 30.58 16.89
C HIS A 469 49.31 30.38 17.38
N LEU A 470 50.25 30.34 16.43
CA LEU A 470 51.69 30.18 16.75
C LEU A 470 52.23 31.31 17.66
N GLN A 471 51.57 32.46 17.70
CA GLN A 471 51.93 33.58 18.57
C GLN A 471 51.32 33.48 20.00
N GLY A 472 50.71 32.34 20.34
CA GLY A 472 50.21 32.06 21.69
C GLY A 472 48.79 32.56 22.01
N HIS A 473 48.13 33.27 21.08
CA HIS A 473 46.73 33.64 21.22
C HIS A 473 45.79 32.64 20.52
N GLN A 474 44.51 32.65 20.85
CA GLN A 474 43.50 31.91 20.09
C GLN A 474 43.13 32.66 18.80
N THR A 475 42.79 31.93 17.74
CA THR A 475 42.27 32.47 16.48
C THR A 475 41.26 31.51 15.87
N THR A 476 40.63 31.90 14.76
CA THR A 476 39.58 31.13 14.09
C THR A 476 40.17 30.21 13.02
N GLY A 477 39.90 28.91 13.14
CA GLY A 477 40.06 27.91 12.10
C GLY A 477 38.71 27.59 11.44
N HIS A 478 38.75 26.93 10.29
CA HIS A 478 37.56 26.48 9.56
C HIS A 478 37.64 24.99 9.29
N ARG A 479 36.51 24.32 9.38
CA ARG A 479 36.35 22.90 9.07
C ARG A 479 34.98 22.63 8.46
N LEU A 480 34.71 21.40 8.01
CA LEU A 480 33.41 21.07 7.45
C LEU A 480 32.33 21.22 8.52
N ARG A 481 31.17 21.79 8.16
CA ARG A 481 30.04 21.89 9.08
C ARG A 481 29.60 20.50 9.53
N ASN A 482 29.51 20.28 10.84
CA ASN A 482 29.21 18.99 11.44
C ASN A 482 30.17 17.87 11.01
N GLU A 483 31.48 18.16 10.87
CA GLU A 483 32.47 17.18 10.40
C GLU A 483 32.48 15.88 11.23
N ALA A 484 32.49 15.98 12.55
CA ALA A 484 32.45 14.82 13.46
C ALA A 484 31.11 14.04 13.42
N LYS A 485 30.08 14.62 12.80
CA LYS A 485 28.77 13.98 12.52
C LYS A 485 28.58 13.75 11.02
N THR A 486 29.67 13.57 10.29
CA THR A 486 29.65 13.21 8.87
C THR A 486 30.24 11.81 8.70
N SER A 487 29.59 10.98 7.89
CA SER A 487 30.09 9.66 7.51
C SER A 487 30.48 9.59 6.03
N ILE A 488 31.71 9.18 5.74
CA ILE A 488 32.24 8.94 4.39
C ILE A 488 32.13 7.44 4.10
N VAL A 489 31.26 7.08 3.16
CA VAL A 489 31.03 5.69 2.77
C VAL A 489 31.71 5.42 1.43
N ALA A 490 32.80 4.65 1.47
CA ALA A 490 33.54 4.23 0.30
C ALA A 490 32.88 3.04 -0.39
N LEU A 491 32.45 3.21 -1.65
CA LEU A 491 31.92 2.13 -2.47
C LEU A 491 33.06 1.22 -2.95
N MET A 492 33.17 0.05 -2.32
CA MET A 492 34.29 -0.85 -2.55
C MET A 492 34.19 -1.54 -3.91
N ARG A 493 35.31 -1.86 -4.55
CA ARG A 493 36.69 -1.46 -4.19
C ARG A 493 37.15 -0.16 -4.86
N GLY A 494 36.45 0.25 -5.92
CA GLY A 494 36.90 1.36 -6.78
C GLY A 494 36.84 2.74 -6.12
N GLY A 495 35.89 2.98 -5.21
CA GLY A 495 35.69 4.27 -4.55
C GLY A 495 36.70 4.58 -3.44
N GLU A 496 37.34 3.57 -2.85
CA GLU A 496 38.18 3.73 -1.65
C GLU A 496 39.31 4.75 -1.80
N PRO A 497 40.15 4.72 -2.86
CA PRO A 497 41.25 5.68 -2.95
C PRO A 497 40.76 7.13 -3.05
N MET A 498 39.62 7.36 -3.70
CA MET A 498 39.00 8.67 -3.75
C MET A 498 38.42 9.08 -2.40
N ALA A 499 37.77 8.15 -1.70
CA ALA A 499 37.24 8.38 -0.36
C ALA A 499 38.35 8.75 0.63
N PHE A 500 39.52 8.10 0.57
CA PHE A 500 40.67 8.51 1.37
C PHE A 500 41.09 9.94 1.09
N GLY A 501 41.08 10.37 -0.17
CA GLY A 501 41.31 11.77 -0.52
C GLY A 501 40.31 12.73 0.14
N ILE A 502 39.04 12.33 0.28
CA ILE A 502 38.03 13.13 0.98
C ILE A 502 38.28 13.13 2.49
N SER A 503 38.63 11.96 3.04
CA SER A 503 38.94 11.78 4.46
C SER A 503 40.18 12.57 4.90
N ASP A 504 41.17 12.76 4.02
CA ASP A 504 42.34 13.61 4.29
C ASP A 504 41.93 15.08 4.52
N VAL A 505 40.86 15.53 3.86
CA VAL A 505 40.33 16.90 4.00
C VAL A 505 39.41 17.02 5.22
N PHE A 506 38.67 15.95 5.54
CA PHE A 506 37.71 15.90 6.64
C PHE A 506 38.09 14.83 7.68
N PRO A 507 39.18 15.02 8.44
CA PRO A 507 39.74 13.98 9.31
C PRO A 507 38.86 13.58 10.49
N GLN A 508 37.85 14.38 10.87
CA GLN A 508 36.92 14.01 11.95
C GLN A 508 35.73 13.17 11.48
N ALA A 509 35.52 13.06 10.15
CA ALA A 509 34.42 12.30 9.61
C ALA A 509 34.65 10.78 9.80
N MET A 510 33.58 10.05 10.12
CA MET A 510 33.63 8.59 10.22
C MET A 510 33.88 7.98 8.84
N PHE A 511 34.81 7.03 8.74
CA PHE A 511 35.10 6.34 7.48
C PHE A 511 34.51 4.92 7.46
N VAL A 512 33.72 4.61 6.43
CA VAL A 512 33.00 3.34 6.29
C VAL A 512 33.36 2.68 4.97
N HIS A 513 33.80 1.42 5.01
CA HIS A 513 33.98 0.60 3.81
C HIS A 513 32.69 -0.17 3.52
N ALA A 514 32.12 -0.03 2.32
CA ALA A 514 30.89 -0.74 1.93
C ALA A 514 31.08 -1.46 0.59
N SER A 515 31.08 -2.80 0.62
CA SER A 515 31.06 -3.65 -0.59
C SER A 515 29.64 -3.89 -1.09
N SER A 516 28.67 -3.79 -0.19
CA SER A 516 27.24 -3.86 -0.48
C SER A 516 26.48 -2.85 0.38
N ALA A 517 25.21 -2.61 0.06
CA ALA A 517 24.38 -1.74 0.87
C ALA A 517 24.25 -2.24 2.32
N ASP A 518 24.19 -3.55 2.53
CA ASP A 518 24.03 -4.14 3.86
C ASP A 518 25.20 -3.87 4.80
N ASP A 519 26.37 -3.52 4.30
CA ASP A 519 27.53 -3.13 5.10
C ASP A 519 27.30 -1.81 5.84
N VAL A 520 26.37 -0.98 5.38
CA VAL A 520 25.92 0.21 6.12
C VAL A 520 24.96 -0.23 7.24
N LYS A 521 25.40 -0.04 8.48
CA LYS A 521 24.68 -0.40 9.71
C LYS A 521 24.12 0.85 10.38
N LYS A 522 23.14 0.66 11.27
CA LYS A 522 22.47 1.75 11.99
C LYS A 522 23.45 2.71 12.69
N HIS A 523 24.47 2.19 13.36
CA HIS A 523 25.45 3.02 14.06
C HIS A 523 26.40 3.82 13.14
N HIS A 524 26.41 3.54 11.83
CA HIS A 524 27.14 4.36 10.85
C HIS A 524 26.37 5.63 10.48
N VAL A 525 25.06 5.71 10.75
CA VAL A 525 24.21 6.84 10.32
C VAL A 525 23.44 7.48 11.47
N GLN A 526 23.23 6.74 12.56
CA GLN A 526 22.51 7.23 13.74
C GLN A 526 23.26 8.42 14.36
N GLY A 527 22.56 9.55 14.49
CA GLY A 527 23.12 10.79 15.05
C GLY A 527 24.08 11.55 14.11
N GLN A 528 24.27 11.06 12.89
CA GLN A 528 25.00 11.75 11.83
C GLN A 528 24.10 12.80 11.18
N SER A 529 24.70 13.91 10.73
CA SER A 529 24.02 14.96 9.98
C SER A 529 24.20 14.79 8.47
N ASN A 530 25.35 14.23 8.06
CA ASN A 530 25.71 14.08 6.65
C ASN A 530 26.24 12.67 6.35
N VAL A 531 25.94 12.16 5.15
CA VAL A 531 26.57 10.98 4.56
C VAL A 531 27.13 11.35 3.19
N ILE A 532 28.41 11.07 2.98
CA ILE A 532 29.12 11.25 1.70
C ILE A 532 29.33 9.86 1.08
N LEU A 533 28.58 9.54 0.03
CA LEU A 533 28.73 8.29 -0.72
C LEU A 533 29.76 8.47 -1.83
N VAL A 534 30.83 7.69 -1.81
CA VAL A 534 31.98 7.89 -2.71
C VAL A 534 32.15 6.72 -3.67
N GLY A 535 32.01 6.97 -4.98
CA GLY A 535 32.23 5.97 -6.03
C GLY A 535 33.18 6.47 -7.09
N SER A 536 34.10 5.64 -7.58
CA SER A 536 35.00 6.11 -8.64
C SER A 536 34.29 6.41 -9.96
N VAL A 537 33.34 5.56 -10.36
CA VAL A 537 32.61 5.67 -11.63
C VAL A 537 31.15 5.31 -11.38
N ILE A 538 30.24 6.16 -11.83
CA ILE A 538 28.79 5.92 -11.81
C ILE A 538 28.33 5.70 -13.25
N ASN A 539 28.12 4.43 -13.61
CA ASN A 539 27.53 4.03 -14.88
C ASN A 539 25.99 4.07 -14.79
N SER A 540 25.35 3.00 -14.31
CA SER A 540 23.89 2.98 -14.11
C SER A 540 23.43 3.52 -12.74
N GLY A 541 24.35 3.83 -11.84
CA GLY A 541 24.02 4.25 -10.46
C GLY A 541 23.37 3.17 -9.58
N LYS A 542 23.23 1.92 -10.04
CA LYS A 542 22.54 0.84 -9.30
C LYS A 542 23.07 0.68 -7.86
N SER A 543 24.39 0.55 -7.69
CA SER A 543 25.00 0.37 -6.36
C SER A 543 24.82 1.59 -5.46
N VAL A 544 24.80 2.80 -6.04
CA VAL A 544 24.56 4.03 -5.28
C VAL A 544 23.09 4.12 -4.85
N ILE A 545 22.15 3.73 -5.71
CA ILE A 545 20.72 3.64 -5.38
C ILE A 545 20.49 2.72 -4.18
N GLU A 546 21.12 1.53 -4.18
CA GLU A 546 21.01 0.56 -3.09
C GLU A 546 21.51 1.16 -1.76
N LEU A 547 22.64 1.89 -1.79
CA LEU A 547 23.15 2.60 -0.62
C LEU A 547 22.24 3.74 -0.16
N ILE A 548 21.75 4.59 -1.06
CA ILE A 548 20.83 5.68 -0.72
C ILE A 548 19.60 5.10 -0.01
N LYS A 549 18.97 4.08 -0.59
CA LYS A 549 17.82 3.40 -0.01
C LYS A 549 18.13 2.84 1.38
N ARG A 550 19.31 2.25 1.56
CA ARG A 550 19.75 1.74 2.86
C ARG A 550 19.93 2.84 3.89
N VAL A 551 20.61 3.92 3.53
CA VAL A 551 20.85 5.07 4.42
C VAL A 551 19.53 5.70 4.84
N VAL A 552 18.64 6.00 3.90
CA VAL A 552 17.31 6.58 4.17
C VAL A 552 16.43 5.67 5.01
N CYS A 553 16.51 4.35 4.79
CA CYS A 553 15.80 3.37 5.61
C CYS A 553 16.27 3.39 7.07
N LEU A 554 17.56 3.59 7.30
CA LEU A 554 18.15 3.62 8.64
C LEU A 554 18.01 4.98 9.34
N GLU A 555 18.12 6.09 8.59
CA GLU A 555 18.03 7.46 9.10
C GLU A 555 17.38 8.37 8.02
N PRO A 556 16.05 8.61 8.08
CA PRO A 556 15.31 9.27 7.00
C PRO A 556 15.62 10.75 6.77
N ASN A 557 16.14 11.44 7.79
CA ASN A 557 16.34 12.91 7.76
C ASN A 557 17.80 13.31 7.53
N ILE A 558 18.66 12.36 7.14
CA ILE A 558 20.09 12.62 6.93
C ILE A 558 20.35 13.24 5.55
N SER A 559 21.28 14.19 5.48
CA SER A 559 21.70 14.77 4.19
C SER A 559 22.67 13.82 3.47
N ILE A 560 22.39 13.49 2.22
CA ILE A 560 23.23 12.59 1.42
C ILE A 560 23.88 13.36 0.26
N THR A 561 25.20 13.27 0.17
CA THR A 561 26.00 13.79 -0.94
C THR A 561 26.68 12.63 -1.67
N VAL A 562 26.45 12.52 -2.97
CA VAL A 562 27.13 11.51 -3.82
C VAL A 562 28.32 12.16 -4.50
N VAL A 563 29.51 11.59 -4.33
CA VAL A 563 30.76 12.07 -4.94
C VAL A 563 31.31 11.02 -5.88
N ALA A 564 31.62 11.42 -7.12
CA ALA A 564 32.23 10.53 -8.09
C ALA A 564 33.34 11.14 -8.95
N GLY A 565 34.23 10.30 -9.45
CA GLY A 565 35.22 10.72 -10.46
C GLY A 565 34.59 10.92 -11.84
N VAL A 566 33.73 9.98 -12.24
CA VAL A 566 33.07 10.03 -13.54
C VAL A 566 31.62 9.60 -13.39
N VAL A 567 30.71 10.33 -14.03
CA VAL A 567 29.28 9.99 -14.11
C VAL A 567 28.87 9.91 -15.57
N GLN A 568 28.13 8.86 -15.94
CA GLN A 568 27.59 8.71 -17.28
C GLN A 568 26.40 9.67 -17.51
N THR A 569 26.34 10.33 -18.66
CA THR A 569 25.27 11.29 -19.01
C THR A 569 23.87 10.68 -18.89
N GLU A 570 23.69 9.44 -19.33
CA GLU A 570 22.40 8.75 -19.29
C GLU A 570 21.95 8.44 -17.85
N ALA A 571 22.88 8.26 -16.90
CA ALA A 571 22.55 7.99 -15.51
C ALA A 571 21.81 9.16 -14.86
N ILE A 572 22.15 10.38 -15.30
CA ILE A 572 21.63 11.64 -14.79
C ILE A 572 20.55 12.24 -15.70
N ALA A 573 20.11 11.52 -16.73
CA ALA A 573 18.99 11.93 -17.56
C ALA A 573 17.68 11.94 -16.75
N GLU A 574 16.77 12.85 -17.08
CA GLU A 574 15.55 13.12 -16.31
C GLU A 574 14.67 11.88 -16.07
N GLY A 575 14.61 10.96 -17.02
CA GLY A 575 13.85 9.71 -16.90
C GLY A 575 14.58 8.57 -16.20
N HIS A 576 15.88 8.71 -15.92
CA HIS A 576 16.70 7.62 -15.42
C HIS A 576 16.49 7.37 -13.92
N LEU A 577 16.45 6.10 -13.52
CA LEU A 577 16.14 5.69 -12.14
C LEU A 577 17.08 6.33 -11.11
N PHE A 578 18.37 6.45 -11.43
CA PHE A 578 19.36 7.09 -10.55
C PHE A 578 19.02 8.57 -10.28
N ALA A 579 18.76 9.35 -11.33
CA ALA A 579 18.35 10.75 -11.19
C ALA A 579 17.03 10.89 -10.41
N LYS A 580 16.07 9.99 -10.62
CA LYS A 580 14.80 9.97 -9.86
C LYS A 580 15.04 9.73 -8.37
N VAL A 581 15.80 8.69 -8.02
CA VAL A 581 16.12 8.35 -6.62
C VAL A 581 16.85 9.49 -5.93
N MET A 582 17.88 10.06 -6.55
CA MET A 582 18.60 11.20 -5.95
C MET A 582 17.68 12.38 -5.69
N ARG A 583 16.81 12.75 -6.64
CA ARG A 583 15.88 13.87 -6.44
C ARG A 583 14.83 13.58 -5.38
N ARG A 584 14.38 12.32 -5.23
CA ARG A 584 13.40 11.89 -4.22
C ARG A 584 13.90 12.12 -2.79
N HIS A 585 15.20 11.89 -2.58
CA HIS A 585 15.81 12.05 -1.26
C HIS A 585 16.44 13.43 -1.05
N GLY A 586 16.39 14.31 -2.07
CA GLY A 586 17.00 15.63 -2.02
C GLY A 586 18.53 15.58 -2.13
N ASP A 587 19.08 14.45 -2.59
CA ASP A 587 20.51 14.19 -2.63
C ASP A 587 21.20 15.03 -3.70
N GLU A 588 22.46 15.37 -3.44
CA GLU A 588 23.26 16.23 -4.31
C GLU A 588 24.43 15.46 -4.92
N LEU A 589 24.66 15.64 -6.23
CA LEU A 589 25.69 14.93 -6.97
C LEU A 589 26.89 15.83 -7.24
N ILE A 590 28.08 15.41 -6.84
CA ILE A 590 29.36 16.05 -7.17
C ILE A 590 30.15 15.10 -8.08
N THR A 591 30.65 15.60 -9.21
CA THR A 591 31.52 14.80 -10.08
C THR A 591 32.68 15.59 -10.67
N LEU A 592 33.85 14.95 -10.83
CA LEU A 592 34.92 15.57 -11.61
C LEU A 592 34.53 15.72 -13.08
N ARG A 593 33.78 14.75 -13.63
CA ARG A 593 33.42 14.74 -15.06
C ARG A 593 32.11 14.03 -15.34
N ILE A 594 31.34 14.59 -16.27
CA ILE A 594 30.24 13.92 -16.96
C ILE A 594 30.74 13.39 -18.31
N SER A 595 30.41 12.15 -18.65
CA SER A 595 30.90 11.46 -19.85
C SER A 595 29.75 10.80 -20.63
N GLU A 596 29.70 11.04 -21.94
CA GLU A 596 28.80 10.34 -22.86
C GLU A 596 29.27 8.89 -23.12
N ASN A 597 30.57 8.63 -22.98
CA ASN A 597 31.10 7.27 -23.14
C ASN A 597 30.66 6.38 -21.99
N LYS A 598 29.80 5.40 -22.29
CA LYS A 598 29.49 4.27 -21.41
C LYS A 598 30.62 3.24 -21.50
N PHE A 599 31.50 3.21 -20.50
CA PHE A 599 32.53 2.17 -20.39
C PHE A 599 32.36 1.41 -19.08
N THR A 600 31.97 0.14 -19.19
CA THR A 600 32.02 -0.81 -18.08
C THR A 600 33.26 -1.65 -18.29
N GLY A 601 34.32 -1.38 -17.51
CA GLY A 601 35.56 -2.14 -17.62
C GLY A 601 35.27 -3.63 -17.39
N THR A 602 35.76 -4.48 -18.29
CA THR A 602 35.71 -5.93 -18.11
C THR A 602 37.12 -6.42 -17.81
N LYS A 603 37.26 -7.26 -16.79
CA LYS A 603 38.51 -7.93 -16.40
C LYS A 603 39.68 -6.95 -16.22
N THR A 604 40.57 -6.87 -17.20
CA THR A 604 41.82 -6.07 -17.17
C THR A 604 41.60 -4.56 -17.20
N THR A 605 40.43 -4.10 -17.63
CA THR A 605 40.09 -2.68 -17.77
C THR A 605 39.17 -2.17 -16.65
N ASP A 606 38.75 -3.04 -15.73
CA ASP A 606 38.00 -2.65 -14.54
C ASP A 606 38.81 -1.71 -13.64
N THR A 607 38.17 -0.64 -13.17
CA THR A 607 38.82 0.37 -12.32
C THR A 607 39.33 -0.24 -11.03
N GLY A 608 38.55 -1.11 -10.38
CA GLY A 608 39.00 -1.82 -9.18
C GLY A 608 40.25 -2.65 -9.46
N ASN A 609 40.24 -3.44 -10.53
CA ASN A 609 41.39 -4.28 -10.89
C ASN A 609 42.66 -3.47 -11.21
N ARG A 610 42.53 -2.32 -11.88
CA ARG A 610 43.67 -1.43 -12.16
C ARG A 610 44.20 -0.74 -10.91
N LEU A 611 43.35 -0.41 -9.94
CA LEU A 611 43.76 0.23 -8.69
C LEU A 611 44.61 -0.69 -7.80
N PHE A 612 44.38 -2.00 -7.87
CA PHE A 612 45.04 -2.99 -7.01
C PHE A 612 45.92 -3.99 -7.78
N ASN A 613 46.12 -3.80 -9.08
CA ASN A 613 46.87 -4.71 -9.96
C ASN A 613 46.33 -6.15 -9.93
N THR A 614 45.02 -6.32 -9.76
CA THR A 614 44.35 -7.63 -9.70
C THR A 614 43.76 -8.07 -11.04
N THR A 615 44.34 -7.62 -12.16
CA THR A 615 43.84 -7.87 -13.52
C THR A 615 43.86 -9.34 -13.96
N ARG A 616 44.44 -10.23 -13.15
CA ARG A 616 44.52 -11.69 -13.36
C ARG A 616 43.59 -12.50 -12.44
N LEU A 617 42.87 -11.86 -11.52
CA LEU A 617 41.85 -12.55 -10.74
C LEU A 617 40.63 -12.75 -11.64
N ALA A 618 40.28 -14.01 -11.87
CA ALA A 618 39.19 -14.44 -12.74
C ALA A 618 37.82 -14.05 -12.17
#